data_AF-A0A4R2HUV6-F1
#
_entry.id   AF-A0A4R2HUV6-F1
#
_cell.length_a   1.000
_cell.length_b   1.000
_cell.length_c   1.000
_cell.angle_alpha   90.00
_cell.angle_beta   90.00
_cell.angle_gamma   90.00
#
_symmetry.space_group_name_H-M   'P 1'
#
loop_
_entity.id
_entity.type
_entity.pdbx_description
1 polymer ?
#
loop_
_entity_poly.entity_id
_entity_poly.type
_entity_poly.pdbx_seq_one_letter_code
_entity_poly.pdbx_strand_id
1 'polypeptide(L)'
;MVTGYTTGNLDGAHAGNTTDDAFAVQYDAAGNQRWIRQFGVPGVAGFITRYSVDGDAVWLKQFGTSASDEAWGLAADPAGGVYLTGYTAGDFSGALAGDKDIIVARVDGDGVLTWRDQLGTTGNDKGAAVAVDGSGNVYVAGFTDGAVETSIGKFDGVVTKYSPETHPHLDPSVRYDE
;
A
#
# COMPACT_ATOMS: atom_id res chain seq x y z
N MET A 1 -7.94 -13.13 5.81
CA MET A 1 -6.47 -13.20 5.78
C MET A 1 -5.95 -12.22 6.81
N VAL A 2 -4.85 -12.52 7.49
CA VAL A 2 -4.19 -11.64 8.46
C VAL A 2 -2.78 -11.39 7.94
N THR A 3 -2.31 -10.15 8.01
CA THR A 3 -0.93 -9.78 7.69
C THR A 3 -0.29 -9.12 8.91
N GLY A 4 1.03 -9.21 9.04
CA GLY A 4 1.76 -8.59 10.14
C GLY A 4 3.26 -8.67 9.94
N TYR A 5 4.02 -8.37 10.99
CA TYR A 5 5.47 -8.53 11.01
C TYR A 5 5.91 -9.40 12.20
N THR A 6 7.03 -10.09 12.04
CA THR A 6 7.61 -11.02 13.01
C THR A 6 9.13 -10.99 12.90
N THR A 7 9.83 -11.20 14.01
CA THR A 7 11.28 -11.50 14.03
C THR A 7 11.55 -13.00 14.17
N GLY A 8 10.50 -13.78 14.41
CA GLY A 8 10.53 -15.23 14.60
C GLY A 8 10.20 -16.00 13.32
N ASN A 9 10.61 -17.27 13.27
CA ASN A 9 10.28 -18.19 12.18
C ASN A 9 8.85 -18.74 12.35
N LEU A 10 7.93 -18.32 11.50
CA LEU A 10 6.52 -18.74 11.54
C LEU A 10 6.16 -19.78 10.47
N ASP A 11 6.91 -19.89 9.37
CA ASP A 11 6.61 -20.80 8.26
C ASP A 11 7.57 -22.00 8.15
N GLY A 12 8.55 -22.10 9.05
CA GLY A 12 9.56 -23.15 9.06
C GLY A 12 10.66 -22.98 8.01
N ALA A 13 10.54 -22.01 7.10
CA ALA A 13 11.44 -21.80 5.97
C ALA A 13 12.39 -20.61 6.19
N HIS A 14 12.07 -19.68 7.09
CA HIS A 14 12.87 -18.49 7.36
C HIS A 14 13.65 -18.61 8.67
N ALA A 15 14.91 -18.19 8.68
CA ALA A 15 15.67 -18.11 9.93
C ALA A 15 15.17 -16.90 10.74
N GLY A 16 14.86 -17.11 12.03
CA GLY A 16 14.58 -16.00 12.93
C GLY A 16 15.77 -15.03 12.94
N ASN A 17 15.50 -13.75 12.72
CA ASN A 17 16.52 -12.73 12.58
C ASN A 17 16.13 -11.47 13.39
N THR A 18 17.05 -10.52 13.55
CA THR A 18 16.80 -9.29 14.33
C THR A 18 16.04 -8.22 13.56
N THR A 19 15.72 -8.47 12.29
CA THR A 19 14.94 -7.58 11.42
C THR A 19 13.51 -8.13 11.27
N ASP A 20 12.58 -7.24 11.02
CA ASP A 20 11.18 -7.61 10.84
C ASP A 20 10.99 -8.30 9.49
N ASP A 21 10.52 -9.55 9.52
CA ASP A 21 9.96 -10.23 8.37
C ASP A 21 8.45 -9.98 8.37
N ALA A 22 7.89 -9.63 7.24
CA ALA A 22 6.45 -9.58 7.12
C ALA A 22 5.87 -10.97 6.91
N PHE A 23 4.64 -11.20 7.35
CA PHE A 23 3.97 -12.48 7.17
C PHE A 23 2.52 -12.30 6.72
N ALA A 24 2.00 -13.32 6.05
CA ALA A 24 0.59 -13.47 5.72
C ALA A 24 0.07 -14.83 6.18
N VAL A 25 -1.15 -14.85 6.73
CA VAL A 25 -1.84 -16.06 7.19
C VAL A 25 -3.26 -16.09 6.64
N GLN A 26 -3.65 -17.21 6.06
CA GLN A 26 -5.03 -17.47 5.68
C GLN A 26 -5.67 -18.45 6.66
N TYR A 27 -6.91 -18.16 7.01
CA TYR A 27 -7.78 -19.04 7.79
C TYR A 27 -8.97 -19.46 6.93
N ASP A 28 -9.53 -20.64 7.20
CA ASP A 28 -10.82 -21.05 6.66
C ASP A 28 -11.98 -20.37 7.40
N ALA A 29 -13.22 -20.63 6.96
CA ALA A 29 -14.42 -20.06 7.57
C ALA A 29 -14.68 -20.55 9.01
N ALA A 30 -14.05 -21.66 9.43
CA ALA A 30 -14.11 -22.16 10.80
C ALA A 30 -12.97 -21.61 11.68
N GLY A 31 -12.08 -20.79 11.11
CA GLY A 31 -10.95 -20.20 11.81
C GLY A 31 -9.71 -21.10 11.89
N ASN A 32 -9.64 -22.20 11.14
CA ASN A 32 -8.43 -23.02 11.08
C ASN A 32 -7.41 -22.40 10.12
N GLN A 33 -6.13 -22.38 10.51
CA GLN A 33 -5.06 -21.90 9.64
C GLN A 33 -4.92 -22.83 8.43
N ARG A 34 -5.03 -22.27 7.22
CA ARG A 34 -4.77 -22.97 5.96
C ARG A 34 -3.30 -22.91 5.58
N TRP A 35 -2.69 -21.75 5.71
CA TRP A 35 -1.28 -21.54 5.44
C TRP A 35 -0.74 -20.29 6.14
N ILE A 36 0.57 -20.26 6.29
CA ILE A 36 1.37 -19.11 6.70
C ILE A 36 2.56 -18.96 5.75
N ARG A 37 2.94 -17.71 5.46
CA ARG A 37 4.09 -17.37 4.63
C ARG A 37 4.81 -16.17 5.25
N GLN A 38 6.13 -16.23 5.31
CA GLN A 38 6.99 -15.16 5.81
C GLN A 38 7.85 -14.60 4.66
N PHE A 39 8.15 -13.31 4.71
CA PHE A 39 8.83 -12.53 3.69
C PHE A 39 9.79 -11.56 4.37
N GLY A 40 11.04 -11.51 3.92
CA GLY A 40 11.96 -10.53 4.45
C GLY A 40 13.30 -10.54 3.73
N VAL A 41 13.81 -9.34 3.48
CA VAL A 41 15.20 -9.07 3.19
C VAL A 41 15.59 -7.91 4.12
N PRO A 42 16.77 -7.93 4.77
CA PRO A 42 17.15 -6.87 5.71
C PRO A 42 17.09 -5.48 5.04
N GLY A 43 16.30 -4.57 5.61
CA GLY A 43 16.27 -3.15 5.22
C GLY A 43 15.34 -2.76 4.05
N VAL A 44 14.29 -3.54 3.75
CA VAL A 44 13.43 -3.31 2.58
C VAL A 44 12.15 -2.51 2.88
N ALA A 45 11.83 -1.61 1.94
CA ALA A 45 10.62 -0.80 1.78
C ALA A 45 9.32 -1.62 1.60
N GLY A 46 8.16 -0.94 1.62
CA GLY A 46 6.85 -1.58 1.43
C GLY A 46 6.77 -2.56 0.24
N PHE A 47 6.12 -3.70 0.43
CA PHE A 47 5.92 -4.73 -0.59
C PHE A 47 4.45 -5.16 -0.66
N ILE A 48 4.03 -5.68 -1.80
CA ILE A 48 2.69 -6.24 -2.03
C ILE A 48 2.85 -7.67 -2.55
N THR A 49 2.05 -8.59 -2.03
CA THR A 49 2.02 -9.98 -2.49
C THR A 49 0.59 -10.42 -2.76
N ARG A 50 0.38 -11.09 -3.90
CA ARG A 50 -0.89 -11.75 -4.25
C ARG A 50 -0.75 -13.26 -4.06
N TYR A 51 -1.77 -13.88 -3.48
CA TYR A 51 -1.85 -15.34 -3.32
C TYR A 51 -2.97 -15.94 -4.17
N SER A 52 -2.76 -17.19 -4.58
CA SER A 52 -3.82 -18.06 -5.06
C SER A 52 -4.75 -18.45 -3.90
N VAL A 53 -5.92 -19.01 -4.23
CA VAL A 53 -6.83 -19.56 -3.22
C VAL A 53 -6.20 -20.69 -2.41
N ASP A 54 -5.16 -21.32 -2.95
CA ASP A 54 -4.41 -22.42 -2.36
C ASP A 54 -3.19 -21.94 -1.54
N GLY A 55 -2.90 -20.63 -1.55
CA GLY A 55 -1.82 -20.04 -0.76
C GLY A 55 -0.46 -20.00 -1.45
N ASP A 56 -0.43 -20.23 -2.75
CA ASP A 56 0.78 -20.04 -3.55
C ASP A 56 0.92 -18.56 -3.89
N ALA A 57 2.11 -18.00 -3.70
CA ALA A 57 2.40 -16.65 -4.15
C ALA A 57 2.30 -16.61 -5.68
N VAL A 58 1.35 -15.82 -6.18
CA VAL A 58 1.19 -15.57 -7.62
C VAL A 58 2.25 -14.57 -8.07
N TRP A 59 2.45 -13.52 -7.28
CA TRP A 59 3.53 -12.56 -7.44
C TRP A 59 3.86 -11.83 -6.13
N LEU A 60 5.09 -11.34 -6.05
CA LEU A 60 5.58 -10.39 -5.06
C LEU A 60 6.16 -9.19 -5.81
N LYS A 61 5.77 -7.98 -5.39
CA LYS A 61 6.21 -6.74 -6.01
C LYS A 61 6.63 -5.74 -4.93
N GLN A 62 7.76 -5.10 -5.15
CA GLN A 62 8.26 -4.01 -4.32
C GLN A 62 8.11 -2.71 -5.11
N PHE A 63 7.54 -1.69 -4.46
CA PHE A 63 7.37 -0.36 -5.04
C PHE A 63 7.84 0.67 -4.03
N GLY A 64 8.49 1.73 -4.51
CA GLY A 64 9.03 2.78 -3.67
C GLY A 64 10.12 3.58 -4.40
N THR A 65 10.88 4.30 -3.61
CA THR A 65 11.95 5.21 -3.99
C THR A 65 13.26 4.73 -3.38
N SER A 66 14.33 5.52 -3.50
CA SER A 66 15.58 5.28 -2.76
C SER A 66 15.50 5.70 -1.29
N ALA A 67 14.40 6.34 -0.87
CA ALA A 67 14.18 6.81 0.48
C ALA A 67 13.25 5.84 1.25
N SER A 68 12.76 6.27 2.41
CA SER A 68 11.83 5.48 3.22
C SER A 68 10.44 5.47 2.58
N ASP A 69 9.91 4.29 2.28
CA ASP A 69 8.56 4.12 1.73
C ASP A 69 7.84 3.00 2.47
N GLU A 70 6.63 3.29 2.95
CA GLU A 70 5.81 2.31 3.66
C GLU A 70 4.39 2.30 3.11
N ALA A 71 3.82 1.10 2.98
CA ALA A 71 2.42 0.89 2.65
C ALA A 71 1.68 0.42 3.91
N TRP A 72 0.61 1.13 4.28
CA TRP A 72 -0.13 0.90 5.53
C TRP A 72 -1.56 0.42 5.30
N GLY A 73 -2.20 0.89 4.22
CA GLY A 73 -3.55 0.51 3.85
C GLY A 73 -3.60 -0.14 2.47
N LEU A 74 -4.51 -1.11 2.30
CA LEU A 74 -4.82 -1.70 1.00
C LEU A 74 -6.32 -1.98 0.86
N ALA A 75 -6.83 -1.86 -0.36
CA ALA A 75 -8.23 -2.15 -0.70
C ALA A 75 -8.31 -2.83 -2.07
N ALA A 76 -9.15 -3.86 -2.16
CA ALA A 76 -9.40 -4.52 -3.43
C ALA A 76 -10.10 -3.57 -4.41
N ASP A 77 -9.63 -3.57 -5.65
CA ASP A 77 -10.31 -2.90 -6.75
C ASP A 77 -11.32 -3.89 -7.38
N PRO A 78 -12.60 -3.50 -7.56
CA PRO A 78 -13.59 -4.29 -8.30
C PRO A 78 -13.12 -4.78 -9.69
N ALA A 79 -12.18 -4.07 -10.33
CA ALA A 79 -11.59 -4.48 -11.61
C ALA A 79 -10.48 -5.55 -11.48
N GLY A 80 -10.22 -6.07 -10.28
CA GLY A 80 -9.28 -7.17 -10.04
C GLY A 80 -7.85 -6.76 -9.67
N GLY A 81 -7.63 -5.47 -9.35
CA GLY A 81 -6.39 -4.95 -8.81
C GLY A 81 -6.45 -4.69 -7.29
N VAL A 82 -5.51 -3.88 -6.82
CA VAL A 82 -5.43 -3.40 -5.44
C VAL A 82 -5.02 -1.93 -5.43
N TYR A 83 -5.68 -1.14 -4.61
CA TYR A 83 -5.19 0.18 -4.21
C TYR A 83 -4.43 0.07 -2.90
N LEU A 84 -3.37 0.85 -2.75
CA LEU A 84 -2.62 0.99 -1.50
C LEU A 84 -2.46 2.45 -1.12
N THR A 85 -2.23 2.69 0.16
CA THR A 85 -1.80 3.98 0.67
C THR A 85 -0.76 3.83 1.78
N GLY A 86 -0.05 4.90 2.06
CA GLY A 86 0.99 4.96 3.08
C GLY A 86 1.73 6.29 2.98
N TYR A 87 3.06 6.24 3.05
CA TYR A 87 3.88 7.43 2.86
C TYR A 87 5.16 7.15 2.07
N THR A 88 5.71 8.20 1.46
CA THR A 88 7.05 8.24 0.87
C THR A 88 7.87 9.36 1.51
N ALA A 89 9.18 9.14 1.62
CA ALA A 89 10.18 10.18 1.91
C ALA A 89 11.05 10.46 0.67
N GLY A 90 10.52 10.20 -0.53
CA GLY A 90 11.20 10.42 -1.81
C GLY A 90 10.22 10.83 -2.92
N ASP A 91 10.75 10.94 -4.14
CA ASP A 91 9.94 11.25 -5.33
C ASP A 91 9.25 9.98 -5.84
N PHE A 92 8.04 9.71 -5.33
CA PHE A 92 7.25 8.56 -5.75
C PHE A 92 6.41 8.90 -6.98
N SER A 93 5.77 10.06 -7.00
CA SER A 93 4.96 10.57 -8.13
C SER A 93 5.15 12.07 -8.37
N GLY A 94 6.22 12.64 -7.84
CA GLY A 94 6.53 14.06 -7.82
C GLY A 94 7.46 14.41 -6.65
N ALA A 95 8.06 15.60 -6.72
CA ALA A 95 8.89 16.10 -5.63
C ALA A 95 8.09 16.18 -4.31
N LEU A 96 8.77 15.87 -3.20
CA LEU A 96 8.18 16.00 -1.87
C LEU A 96 7.71 17.43 -1.59
N ALA A 97 6.54 17.56 -0.96
CA ALA A 97 6.09 18.82 -0.40
C ALA A 97 6.76 19.11 0.96
N GLY A 98 7.09 18.06 1.72
CA GLY A 98 7.69 18.13 3.05
C GLY A 98 8.67 17.00 3.33
N ASP A 99 8.70 16.52 4.58
CA ASP A 99 9.56 15.39 4.98
C ASP A 99 9.00 14.05 4.49
N LYS A 100 7.67 13.91 4.51
CA LYS A 100 6.95 12.72 4.10
C LYS A 100 5.62 13.11 3.47
N ASP A 101 5.31 12.50 2.35
CA ASP A 101 4.04 12.71 1.64
C ASP A 101 3.20 11.43 1.63
N ILE A 102 1.88 11.61 1.63
CA ILE A 102 0.91 10.52 1.41
C ILE A 102 1.10 9.98 0.01
N ILE A 103 1.20 8.66 -0.12
CA ILE A 103 1.14 7.99 -1.42
C ILE A 103 -0.18 7.26 -1.60
N VAL A 104 -0.62 7.18 -2.85
CA VAL A 104 -1.70 6.32 -3.29
C VAL A 104 -1.26 5.66 -4.58
N ALA A 105 -1.48 4.35 -4.69
CA ALA A 105 -1.09 3.62 -5.89
C ALA A 105 -2.09 2.53 -6.22
N ARG A 106 -2.23 2.23 -7.51
CA ARG A 106 -3.00 1.10 -8.02
C ARG A 106 -2.09 0.10 -8.69
N VAL A 107 -2.16 -1.14 -8.24
CA VAL A 107 -1.51 -2.28 -8.87
C VAL A 107 -2.59 -3.18 -9.47
N ASP A 108 -2.44 -3.61 -10.71
CA ASP A 108 -3.40 -4.51 -11.35
C ASP A 108 -3.26 -5.97 -10.87
N GLY A 109 -4.11 -6.84 -11.39
CA GLY A 109 -4.12 -8.26 -11.03
C GLY A 109 -2.81 -8.99 -11.37
N ASP A 110 -2.03 -8.48 -12.32
CA ASP A 110 -0.76 -9.06 -12.76
C ASP A 110 0.44 -8.48 -11.99
N GLY A 111 0.19 -7.57 -11.05
CA GLY A 111 1.21 -6.95 -10.22
C GLY A 111 1.91 -5.78 -10.92
N VAL A 112 1.29 -5.17 -11.93
CA VAL A 112 1.81 -3.98 -12.62
C VAL A 112 1.28 -2.73 -11.93
N LEU A 113 2.18 -1.79 -11.60
CA LEU A 113 1.78 -0.47 -11.13
C LEU A 113 1.14 0.31 -12.28
N THR A 114 -0.18 0.49 -12.21
CA THR A 114 -0.96 1.15 -13.26
C THR A 114 -1.16 2.63 -13.01
N TRP A 115 -1.17 3.05 -11.74
CA TRP A 115 -1.41 4.43 -11.36
C TRP A 115 -0.75 4.74 -10.03
N ARG A 116 -0.35 6.00 -9.84
CA ARG A 116 0.11 6.52 -8.56
C ARG A 116 -0.14 8.01 -8.44
N ASP A 117 -0.21 8.47 -7.20
CA ASP A 117 -0.28 9.87 -6.83
C ASP A 117 0.41 10.10 -5.48
N GLN A 118 0.82 11.34 -5.25
CA GLN A 118 1.54 11.78 -4.08
C GLN A 118 1.00 13.12 -3.60
N LEU A 119 0.62 13.20 -2.33
CA LEU A 119 -0.01 14.37 -1.73
C LEU A 119 0.68 14.72 -0.41
N GLY A 120 1.07 15.97 -0.27
CA GLY A 120 1.73 16.44 0.93
C GLY A 120 1.56 17.93 1.17
N THR A 121 1.99 18.31 2.35
CA THR A 121 2.15 19.63 2.92
C THR A 121 3.64 19.79 3.24
N THR A 122 4.02 20.90 3.88
CA THR A 122 5.42 21.09 4.31
C THR A 122 5.86 20.18 5.47
N GLY A 123 4.98 19.32 5.98
CA GLY A 123 5.19 18.49 7.16
C GLY A 123 5.41 17.00 6.86
N ASN A 124 5.03 16.17 7.83
CA ASN A 124 4.97 14.72 7.75
C ASN A 124 3.52 14.25 7.54
N ASP A 125 3.22 13.78 6.34
CA ASP A 125 1.88 13.40 5.94
C ASP A 125 1.82 11.91 5.60
N LYS A 126 0.78 11.22 6.11
CA LYS A 126 0.69 9.76 5.99
C LYS A 126 -0.73 9.28 5.74
N GLY A 127 -0.89 8.47 4.71
CA GLY A 127 -2.12 7.71 4.45
C GLY A 127 -2.19 6.51 5.39
N ALA A 128 -3.29 6.40 6.13
CA ALA A 128 -3.50 5.34 7.11
C ALA A 128 -4.45 4.25 6.60
N ALA A 129 -5.42 4.63 5.76
CA ALA A 129 -6.43 3.70 5.26
C ALA A 129 -6.87 4.10 3.84
N VAL A 130 -7.21 3.08 3.04
CA VAL A 130 -7.81 3.25 1.72
C VAL A 130 -9.06 2.38 1.62
N ALA A 131 -10.10 2.90 0.97
CA ALA A 131 -11.32 2.18 0.66
C ALA A 131 -11.74 2.44 -0.78
N VAL A 132 -12.37 1.45 -1.41
CA VAL A 132 -12.89 1.53 -2.78
C VAL A 132 -14.39 1.24 -2.75
N ASP A 133 -15.20 2.11 -3.36
CA ASP A 133 -16.64 1.87 -3.48
C ASP A 133 -17.00 1.06 -4.74
N GLY A 134 -18.27 0.62 -4.84
CA GLY A 134 -18.74 -0.18 -5.97
C GLY A 134 -18.73 0.54 -7.32
N SER A 135 -18.54 1.86 -7.31
CA SER A 135 -18.38 2.67 -8.53
C SER A 135 -16.90 2.91 -8.86
N GLY A 136 -15.97 2.35 -8.09
CA GLY A 136 -14.54 2.51 -8.29
C GLY A 136 -13.97 3.82 -7.75
N ASN A 137 -14.70 4.60 -6.95
CA ASN A 137 -14.09 5.73 -6.28
C ASN A 137 -13.19 5.24 -5.14
N VAL A 138 -12.05 5.90 -4.98
CA VAL A 138 -11.07 5.60 -3.95
C VAL A 138 -11.10 6.69 -2.90
N TYR A 139 -11.12 6.30 -1.64
CA TYR A 139 -11.09 7.21 -0.49
C TYR A 139 -9.85 6.88 0.33
N VAL A 140 -8.97 7.86 0.51
CA VAL A 140 -7.77 7.73 1.33
C VAL A 140 -7.94 8.60 2.56
N ALA A 141 -7.78 8.00 3.73
CA ALA A 141 -7.83 8.68 5.01
C ALA A 141 -6.47 8.63 5.69
N GLY A 142 -6.09 9.71 6.36
CA GLY A 142 -4.79 9.84 7.00
C GLY A 142 -4.69 11.09 7.86
N PHE A 143 -3.48 11.54 8.07
CA PHE A 143 -3.20 12.79 8.77
C PHE A 143 -2.08 13.57 8.07
N THR A 144 -2.10 14.88 8.26
CA THR A 144 -1.03 15.79 7.86
C THR A 144 -0.42 16.49 9.06
N ASP A 145 0.88 16.75 9.05
CA ASP A 145 1.61 17.57 10.04
C ASP A 145 1.97 18.94 9.45
N GLY A 146 1.08 19.43 8.60
CA GLY A 146 1.15 20.71 7.94
C GLY A 146 -0.24 21.15 7.50
N ALA A 147 -0.30 22.41 7.11
CA ALA A 147 -1.55 23.09 6.78
C ALA A 147 -2.05 22.67 5.39
N VAL A 148 -3.08 21.83 5.34
CA VAL A 148 -3.90 21.64 4.12
C VAL A 148 -4.83 22.85 3.93
N GLU A 149 -5.34 23.38 5.04
CA GLU A 149 -6.17 24.58 5.18
C GLU A 149 -5.72 25.36 6.43
N THR A 150 -6.60 26.08 7.13
CA THR A 150 -6.25 26.67 8.44
C THR A 150 -6.03 25.56 9.47
N SER A 151 -4.77 25.35 9.87
CA SER A 151 -4.43 24.34 10.87
C SER A 151 -4.97 24.71 12.26
N ILE A 152 -5.57 23.73 12.93
CA ILE A 152 -6.15 23.87 14.28
C ILE A 152 -5.33 23.14 15.36
N GLY A 153 -4.18 22.57 15.01
CA GLY A 153 -3.37 21.74 15.91
C GLY A 153 -2.01 21.35 15.32
N LYS A 154 -1.43 20.24 15.80
CA LYS A 154 -0.22 19.65 15.20
C LYS A 154 -0.56 18.79 13.99
N PHE A 155 -1.38 17.77 14.20
CA PHE A 155 -1.85 16.91 13.12
C PHE A 155 -3.30 17.24 12.76
N ASP A 156 -3.57 17.37 11.46
CA ASP A 156 -4.91 17.53 10.92
C ASP A 156 -5.34 16.25 10.20
N GLY A 157 -6.58 15.82 10.40
CA GLY A 157 -7.13 14.65 9.70
C GLY A 157 -7.50 14.99 8.26
N VAL A 158 -7.13 14.12 7.32
CA VAL A 158 -7.44 14.33 5.89
C VAL A 158 -8.19 13.14 5.31
N VAL A 159 -9.14 13.44 4.42
CA VAL A 159 -9.75 12.46 3.53
C VAL A 159 -9.68 12.98 2.10
N THR A 160 -9.02 12.24 1.22
CA THR A 160 -8.96 12.54 -0.21
C THR A 160 -9.79 11.52 -0.98
N LYS A 161 -10.59 12.03 -1.93
CA LYS A 161 -11.35 11.20 -2.87
C LYS A 161 -10.72 11.28 -4.25
N TYR A 162 -10.56 10.11 -4.87
CA TYR A 162 -10.19 9.96 -6.26
C TYR A 162 -11.34 9.30 -7.02
N SER A 163 -11.75 9.90 -8.14
CA SER A 163 -12.81 9.35 -8.98
C SER A 163 -12.18 8.60 -10.15
N PRO A 164 -12.86 7.58 -10.72
CA PRO A 164 -12.37 6.90 -11.92
C PRO A 164 -12.10 7.84 -13.10
N GLU A 165 -12.82 8.96 -13.16
CA GLU A 165 -12.67 9.98 -14.22
C GLU A 165 -11.44 10.87 -14.00
N THR A 166 -10.99 11.05 -12.76
CA THR A 166 -9.82 11.88 -12.44
C THR A 166 -8.52 11.09 -12.54
N HIS A 167 -8.57 9.76 -12.67
CA HIS A 167 -7.42 8.87 -12.92
C HIS A 167 -7.79 7.76 -13.92
N PRO A 168 -7.44 7.92 -15.21
CA PRO A 168 -7.94 7.06 -16.27
C PRO A 168 -7.19 5.72 -16.30
N HIS A 169 -7.64 4.72 -15.53
CA HIS A 169 -7.16 3.33 -15.66
C HIS A 169 -8.27 2.27 -15.63
N LEU A 170 -9.52 2.66 -15.85
CA LEU A 170 -10.60 1.71 -16.19
C LEU A 170 -10.78 1.55 -17.71
N ASP A 171 -9.94 2.19 -18.54
CA ASP A 171 -9.88 1.92 -19.96
C ASP A 171 -8.76 0.92 -20.27
N PRO A 172 -9.08 -0.34 -20.60
CA PRO A 172 -8.08 -1.36 -20.95
C PRO A 172 -7.29 -1.05 -22.24
N SER A 173 -7.59 0.05 -22.95
CA SER A 173 -6.90 0.45 -24.18
C SER A 173 -5.69 1.38 -23.97
N VAL A 174 -5.47 1.91 -22.76
CA VAL A 174 -4.36 2.84 -22.49
C VAL A 174 -3.25 2.13 -21.71
N ARG A 175 -2.18 1.78 -22.41
CA ARG A 175 -0.88 1.43 -21.78
C ARG A 175 0.02 2.66 -21.84
N TYR A 176 0.57 3.04 -20.69
CA TYR A 176 1.65 4.02 -20.65
C TYR A 176 2.96 3.23 -20.73
N ASP A 177 3.66 3.37 -21.86
CA ASP A 177 5.00 2.82 -22.03
C ASP A 177 6.00 3.64 -21.17
N GLU A 178 6.98 2.93 -20.61
CA GLU A 178 8.05 3.44 -19.72
C GLU A 178 8.89 4.57 -20.33
#